data_AF-A0AAD4WBJ6-F1
#
_entry.id   AF-A0AAD4WBJ6-F1
#
_cell.length_a   1.000
_cell.length_b   1.000
_cell.length_c   1.000
_cell.angle_alpha   90.00
_cell.angle_beta   90.00
_cell.angle_gamma   90.00
#
_symmetry.space_group_name_H-M   'P 1'
#
loop_
_entity.id
_entity.type
_entity.pdbx_description
1 polymer ?
#
loop_
_entity_poly.entity_id
_entity_poly.type
_entity_poly.pdbx_seq_one_letter_code
_entity_poly.pdbx_strand_id
1 'polypeptide(L)'
;MLLTPGHSPRHLSSPSPFAISDSSVQMPRSSSQITSRNPRGHPTVLDEDTFVAAIEKKIERDFFPDISKLWDRLDWLEAIKTRDPGQIHDAQLKIIECHNFTGQM
;
A
#
# COMPACT_ATOMS: atom_id res chain seq x y z
N MET A 1 51.98 43.22 -9.80
CA MET A 1 51.06 42.41 -10.63
C MET A 1 51.23 40.97 -10.17
N LEU A 2 50.30 40.46 -9.36
CA LEU A 2 50.40 39.14 -8.74
C LEU A 2 49.64 38.12 -9.60
N LEU A 3 50.33 37.05 -9.97
CA LEU A 3 49.86 35.99 -10.86
C LEU A 3 48.73 35.16 -10.22
N THR A 4 47.70 34.83 -11.01
CA THR A 4 46.73 33.73 -10.80
C THR A 4 47.43 32.35 -10.84
N PRO A 5 46.76 31.18 -10.76
CA PRO A 5 45.42 30.78 -10.28
C PRO A 5 45.46 29.53 -9.34
N GLY A 6 44.43 29.31 -8.52
CA GLY A 6 44.28 28.11 -7.67
C GLY A 6 42.88 27.51 -7.77
N HIS A 7 42.65 26.71 -8.80
CA HIS A 7 41.44 25.91 -9.00
C HIS A 7 41.60 24.57 -8.25
N SER A 8 40.79 24.29 -7.24
CA SER A 8 40.85 23.03 -6.48
C SER A 8 40.07 21.92 -7.21
N PRO A 9 40.71 20.83 -7.65
CA PRO A 9 40.01 19.68 -8.21
C PRO A 9 39.56 18.75 -7.08
N ARG A 10 38.24 18.57 -6.89
CA ARG A 10 37.73 17.47 -6.06
C ARG A 10 37.68 16.19 -6.90
N HIS A 11 38.75 15.42 -6.85
CA HIS A 11 38.78 14.03 -7.28
C HIS A 11 38.04 13.16 -6.25
N LEU A 12 36.86 12.64 -6.59
CA LEU A 12 36.25 11.52 -5.87
C LEU A 12 36.63 10.23 -6.60
N SER A 13 37.78 9.67 -6.22
CA SER A 13 38.20 8.34 -6.65
C SER A 13 37.43 7.29 -5.87
N SER A 14 36.74 6.40 -6.60
CA SER A 14 36.27 5.10 -6.11
C SER A 14 37.43 4.26 -5.59
N PRO A 15 37.22 3.45 -4.54
CA PRO A 15 37.35 2.00 -4.75
C PRO A 15 36.36 1.13 -3.92
N SER A 16 35.85 0.07 -4.54
CA SER A 16 35.53 -1.22 -3.87
C SER A 16 36.83 -2.06 -3.75
N PRO A 17 36.97 -3.18 -2.97
CA PRO A 17 35.93 -4.10 -2.46
C PRO A 17 36.19 -4.76 -1.05
N PHE A 18 35.18 -5.50 -0.56
CA PHE A 18 35.14 -6.56 0.49
C PHE A 18 35.96 -6.47 1.81
N ALA A 19 35.24 -6.49 2.94
CA ALA A 19 35.53 -7.37 4.09
C ALA A 19 34.24 -7.61 4.91
N ILE A 20 33.89 -8.88 5.07
CA ILE A 20 32.73 -9.42 5.78
C ILE A 20 33.09 -9.53 7.27
N SER A 21 32.21 -9.14 8.18
CA SER A 21 32.21 -9.72 9.54
C SER A 21 30.80 -9.75 10.13
N ASP A 22 30.55 -10.88 10.76
CA ASP A 22 29.32 -11.58 11.08
C ASP A 22 28.63 -11.04 12.36
N SER A 23 27.28 -11.00 12.39
CA SER A 23 26.43 -11.59 13.45
C SER A 23 25.05 -10.93 13.60
N SER A 24 24.00 -11.75 13.46
CA SER A 24 22.64 -11.61 14.06
C SER A 24 21.72 -10.52 13.46
N VAL A 25 20.58 -10.77 12.80
CA VAL A 25 19.50 -11.74 12.98
C VAL A 25 18.84 -11.98 11.61
N GLN A 26 18.69 -13.25 11.20
CA GLN A 26 17.96 -13.63 9.99
C GLN A 26 16.44 -13.62 10.26
N MET A 27 15.70 -12.76 9.55
CA MET A 27 14.25 -12.90 9.35
C MET A 27 14.04 -13.33 7.89
N PRO A 28 13.28 -14.40 7.57
CA PRO A 28 13.03 -14.75 6.20
C PRO A 28 12.01 -13.77 5.61
N ARG A 29 12.49 -12.65 5.07
CA ARG A 29 11.71 -11.85 4.12
C ARG A 29 11.69 -12.63 2.81
N SER A 30 10.77 -13.60 2.71
CA SER A 30 10.21 -13.97 1.41
C SER A 30 9.38 -12.80 0.91
N SER A 31 10.06 -11.73 0.51
CA SER A 31 9.47 -10.73 -0.35
C SER A 31 9.90 -11.13 -1.74
N SER A 32 9.06 -11.94 -2.40
CA SER A 32 8.99 -11.91 -3.84
C SER A 32 8.71 -10.46 -4.21
N GLN A 33 9.77 -9.68 -4.41
CA GLN A 33 9.68 -8.36 -5.00
C GLN A 33 9.19 -8.60 -6.42
N ILE A 34 7.87 -8.59 -6.58
CA ILE A 34 7.23 -8.38 -7.86
C ILE A 34 7.57 -6.94 -8.21
N THR A 35 8.79 -6.72 -8.72
CA THR A 35 9.12 -5.50 -9.41
C THR A 35 8.22 -5.50 -10.63
N SER A 36 7.07 -4.83 -10.54
CA SER A 36 6.25 -4.56 -11.71
C SER A 36 7.16 -3.77 -12.64
N ARG A 37 7.66 -4.43 -13.68
CA ARG A 37 8.39 -3.81 -14.77
C ARG A 37 7.54 -2.62 -15.21
N ASN A 38 7.96 -1.39 -14.90
CA ASN A 38 7.28 -0.20 -15.37
C ASN A 38 7.41 -0.25 -16.90
N PRO A 39 6.34 -0.61 -17.65
CA PRO A 39 6.44 -0.54 -19.08
C PRO A 39 6.65 0.94 -19.35
N ARG A 40 7.78 1.29 -19.97
CA ARG A 40 8.02 2.62 -20.51
C ARG A 40 7.03 2.80 -21.67
N GLY A 41 5.76 2.90 -21.32
CA GLY A 41 4.63 3.06 -22.21
C GLY A 41 4.52 4.52 -22.58
N HIS A 42 4.20 4.74 -23.84
CA HIS A 42 3.83 6.04 -24.39
C HIS A 42 2.79 6.73 -23.48
N PRO A 43 2.77 8.07 -23.41
CA PRO A 43 1.80 8.78 -22.58
C PRO A 43 0.38 8.37 -22.99
N THR A 44 -0.25 7.57 -22.14
CA THR A 44 -1.64 7.17 -22.28
C THR A 44 -2.49 8.22 -21.58
N VAL A 45 -3.44 8.81 -22.31
CA VAL A 45 -4.48 9.64 -21.70
C VAL A 45 -5.35 8.71 -20.86
N LEU A 46 -5.27 8.87 -19.54
CA LEU A 46 -6.11 8.14 -18.59
C LEU A 46 -7.43 8.89 -18.47
N ASP A 47 -8.50 8.11 -18.50
CA ASP A 47 -9.85 8.55 -18.16
C ASP A 47 -9.92 8.96 -16.68
N GLU A 48 -10.56 10.08 -16.40
CA GLU A 48 -10.60 10.68 -15.05
C GLU A 48 -11.25 9.74 -14.04
N ASP A 49 -12.37 9.09 -14.40
CA ASP A 49 -13.08 8.16 -13.53
C ASP A 49 -12.19 6.95 -13.19
N THR A 50 -11.46 6.45 -14.18
CA THR A 50 -10.50 5.35 -14.01
C THR A 50 -9.35 5.74 -13.08
N PHE A 51 -8.81 6.95 -13.23
CA PHE A 51 -7.72 7.45 -12.39
C PHE A 51 -8.18 7.65 -10.94
N VAL A 52 -9.35 8.26 -10.74
CA VAL A 52 -9.94 8.49 -9.42
C VAL A 52 -10.19 7.17 -8.70
N ALA A 53 -10.88 6.23 -9.34
CA ALA A 53 -11.14 4.91 -8.76
C ALA A 53 -9.85 4.15 -8.40
N ALA A 54 -8.81 4.26 -9.23
CA ALA A 54 -7.52 3.63 -8.96
C ALA A 54 -6.78 4.27 -7.77
N ILE A 55 -6.89 5.59 -7.59
CA ILE A 55 -6.32 6.29 -6.43
C ILE A 55 -7.12 6.01 -5.17
N GLU A 56 -8.45 6.11 -5.22
CA GLU A 56 -9.33 5.81 -4.08
C GLU A 56 -9.06 4.42 -3.53
N LYS A 57 -8.99 3.42 -4.41
CA LYS A 57 -8.64 2.04 -4.02
C LYS A 57 -7.28 1.94 -3.32
N LYS A 58 -6.28 2.71 -3.76
CA LYS A 58 -4.96 2.73 -3.10
C LYS A 58 -5.03 3.39 -1.73
N ILE A 59 -5.78 4.48 -1.60
CA ILE A 59 -5.98 5.20 -0.34
C ILE A 59 -6.74 4.33 0.65
N GLU A 60 -7.86 3.73 0.24
CA GLU A 60 -8.66 2.84 1.09
C GLU A 60 -7.83 1.67 1.64
N ARG A 61 -7.05 1.01 0.78
CA ARG A 61 -6.19 -0.10 1.20
C ARG A 61 -5.18 0.33 2.26
N ASP A 62 -4.54 1.49 2.08
CA ASP A 62 -3.39 1.89 2.90
C ASP A 62 -3.81 2.64 4.17
N PHE A 63 -4.92 3.37 4.13
CA PHE A 63 -5.38 4.23 5.23
C PHE A 63 -6.68 3.76 5.88
N PHE A 64 -7.52 3.02 5.16
CA PHE A 64 -8.85 2.62 5.63
C PHE A 64 -9.15 1.12 5.39
N PRO A 65 -8.26 0.20 5.83
CA PRO A 65 -8.41 -1.23 5.55
C PRO A 65 -9.69 -1.85 6.12
N ASP A 66 -10.26 -1.23 7.17
CA ASP A 66 -11.45 -1.72 7.88
C ASP A 66 -12.73 -0.93 7.54
N ILE A 67 -12.73 -0.10 6.49
CA ILE A 67 -13.89 0.76 6.17
C ILE A 67 -15.16 -0.04 5.93
N SER A 68 -15.08 -1.20 5.27
CA SER A 68 -16.22 -2.08 5.02
C SER A 68 -16.85 -2.59 6.32
N LYS A 69 -16.05 -2.99 7.31
CA LYS A 69 -16.53 -3.46 8.63
C LYS A 69 -17.31 -2.36 9.36
N LEU A 70 -16.91 -1.11 9.18
CA LEU A 70 -17.59 0.03 9.80
C LEU A 70 -18.98 0.26 9.18
N TRP A 71 -19.10 0.13 7.86
CA TRP A 71 -20.39 0.20 7.16
C TRP A 71 -21.31 -0.94 7.56
N ASP A 72 -20.82 -2.18 7.66
CA ASP A 72 -21.64 -3.32 8.08
C ASP A 72 -22.15 -3.18 9.51
N ARG A 73 -21.33 -2.61 10.40
CA ARG A 73 -21.74 -2.30 11.76
C ARG A 73 -22.78 -1.18 11.81
N LEU A 74 -22.64 -0.15 10.97
CA LEU A 74 -23.65 0.90 10.83
C LEU A 74 -24.99 0.31 10.40
N ASP A 75 -24.98 -0.53 9.37
CA ASP A 75 -26.15 -1.19 8.81
C ASP A 75 -26.86 -2.08 9.86
N TRP A 76 -26.08 -2.85 10.63
CA TRP A 76 -26.59 -3.62 11.78
C TRP A 76 -27.26 -2.74 12.85
N LEU A 77 -26.65 -1.60 13.20
CA LEU A 77 -27.22 -0.68 14.18
C LEU A 77 -28.51 -0.03 13.66
N GLU A 78 -28.58 0.29 12.38
CA GLU A 78 -29.77 0.81 11.74
C GLU A 78 -30.90 -0.23 11.67
N ALA A 79 -30.57 -1.48 11.31
CA ALA A 79 -31.53 -2.58 11.30
C ALA A 79 -32.13 -2.83 12.70
N ILE A 80 -31.31 -2.82 13.75
CA ILE A 80 -31.78 -2.92 15.15
C ILE A 80 -32.69 -1.74 15.52
N LYS A 81 -32.30 -0.52 15.15
CA LYS A 81 -33.07 0.70 15.43
C LYS A 81 -34.46 0.64 14.77
N THR A 82 -34.53 0.13 13.54
CA THR A 82 -35.78 -0.03 12.77
C THR A 82 -36.62 -1.21 13.26
N ARG A 83 -36.00 -2.17 13.98
CA ARG A 83 -36.63 -3.43 14.46
C ARG A 83 -37.23 -4.28 13.35
N ASP A 84 -36.69 -4.17 12.14
CA ASP A 84 -37.09 -4.99 11.01
C ASP A 84 -36.31 -6.31 11.05
N PRO A 85 -36.97 -7.46 11.27
CA PRO A 85 -36.29 -8.76 11.35
C PRO A 85 -35.61 -9.14 10.03
N GLY A 86 -36.10 -8.67 8.88
CA GLY A 86 -35.47 -8.95 7.58
C GLY A 86 -34.09 -8.29 7.47
N GLN A 87 -34.04 -6.98 7.74
CA GLN A 87 -32.78 -6.22 7.71
C GLN A 87 -31.77 -6.70 8.74
N ILE A 88 -32.22 -7.15 9.91
CA ILE A 88 -31.33 -7.72 10.94
C ILE A 88 -30.67 -9.00 10.42
N HIS A 89 -31.42 -9.88 9.77
CA HIS A 89 -30.88 -11.13 9.21
C HIS A 89 -29.88 -10.86 8.07
N ASP A 90 -30.19 -9.91 7.19
CA ASP A 90 -29.32 -9.58 6.05
C ASP A 90 -28.00 -8.94 6.52
N ALA A 91 -28.07 -8.01 7.48
CA ALA A 91 -26.88 -7.42 8.08
C ALA A 91 -26.01 -8.47 8.81
N GLN A 92 -26.64 -9.46 9.46
CA GLN A 92 -25.94 -10.59 10.08
C GLN A 92 -25.15 -11.41 9.06
N LEU A 93 -25.79 -11.78 7.94
CA LEU A 93 -25.13 -12.55 6.89
C LEU A 93 -23.92 -11.80 6.31
N LYS A 94 -24.08 -10.49 6.07
CA LYS A 94 -23.02 -9.62 5.55
C LYS A 94 -21.81 -9.57 6.48
N ILE A 95 -22.03 -9.42 7.79
CA ILE A 95 -20.95 -9.44 8.80
C ILE A 95 -20.21 -10.78 8.81
N ILE A 96 -20.93 -11.90 8.69
CA ILE A 96 -20.34 -13.26 8.69
C ILE A 96 -19.48 -13.46 7.44
N GLU A 97 -19.95 -13.06 6.26
CA GLU A 97 -19.21 -13.16 5.01
C GLU A 97 -17.91 -12.34 5.07
N CYS A 98 -17.98 -11.10 5.57
CA CYS A 98 -16.81 -10.24 5.75
C CYS A 98 -15.81 -10.78 6.79
N HIS A 99 -16.29 -11.41 7.87
CA HIS A 99 -15.42 -12.01 8.88
C HIS A 99 -14.64 -13.23 8.34
N ASN A 100 -15.30 -14.11 7.59
CA ASN A 100 -14.64 -15.28 6.99
C ASN A 100 -13.60 -14.90 5.93
N PHE A 101 -13.79 -13.78 5.23
CA PHE A 101 -12.82 -13.26 4.30
C PHE A 101 -11.53 -12.75 4.98
N THR A 102 -11.66 -12.19 6.18
CA THR A 102 -10.50 -11.61 6.91
C THR A 102 -9.66 -12.68 7.64
N GLY A 103 -10.19 -13.89 7.87
CA GLY A 103 -9.52 -14.97 8.60
C GLY A 103 -8.78 -16.02 7.75
N GLN A 104 -8.79 -15.91 6.41
CA GLN A 104 -8.16 -16.88 5.49
C GLN A 104 -6.91 -16.37 4.77
N MET A 105 -6.31 -15.25 5.21
CA MET A 105 -5.06 -14.69 4.69
C MET A 105 -4.03 -14.52 5.80
#